data_AF-A0AAV8WXK7-F1
#
_entry.id   AF-A0AAV8WXK7-F1
#
_cell.length_a   1.000
_cell.length_b   1.000
_cell.length_c   1.000
_cell.angle_alpha   90.00
_cell.angle_beta   90.00
_cell.angle_gamma   90.00
#
_symmetry.space_group_name_H-M   'P 1'
#
loop_
_entity.id
_entity.type
_entity.pdbx_description
1 polymer ?
#
loop_
_entity_poly.entity_id
_entity_poly.type
_entity_poly.pdbx_seq_one_letter_code
_entity_poly.pdbx_strand_id
1 'polypeptide(L)'
;MVIYWGFSNPLSFTACDLPSIYWVRPMFLQEARNRFGAGNNLVAEMRLNDQFKYKNFFRMGPQAFEELLCLVGPVIKKLDVSREPINPATRLGITLRKHKNGSYISPRLIDSEIGGVSIPGTWRNYPTQFRPIRRTGANTYTRNTREVRDEYCRYFNEEGTVLWQWDHI
;
A
#
# COMPACT_ATOMS: atom_id res chain seq x y z
N MET A 1 26.32 1.60 30.49
CA MET A 1 27.53 1.19 29.78
C MET A 1 27.96 -0.15 30.37
N VAL A 2 27.66 -1.26 29.70
CA VAL A 2 28.47 -2.50 29.54
C VAL A 2 27.65 -3.38 28.59
N ILE A 3 28.37 -3.96 27.64
CA ILE A 3 27.94 -4.58 26.39
C ILE A 3 28.05 -6.08 26.65
N TYR A 4 27.03 -6.89 26.33
CA TYR A 4 27.22 -8.33 26.20
C TYR A 4 27.15 -8.73 24.73
N TRP A 5 28.35 -8.88 24.15
CA TRP A 5 28.60 -9.74 23.01
C TRP A 5 28.70 -11.17 23.52
N GLY A 6 27.77 -12.03 23.12
CA GLY A 6 27.86 -13.48 23.26
C GLY A 6 27.95 -14.12 21.88
N PHE A 7 29.17 -14.27 21.36
CA PHE A 7 29.42 -15.17 20.23
C PHE A 7 29.32 -16.61 20.74
N SER A 8 28.44 -17.41 20.15
CA SER A 8 28.54 -18.87 20.17
C SER A 8 28.07 -19.42 18.83
N ASN A 9 29.10 -19.78 18.05
CA ASN A 9 29.19 -20.68 16.90
C ASN A 9 28.28 -20.54 15.66
N PRO A 10 28.88 -20.51 14.44
CA PRO A 10 28.20 -20.72 13.18
C PRO A 10 28.03 -22.22 12.91
N LEU A 11 27.15 -22.58 11.96
CA LEU A 11 26.89 -23.94 11.44
C LEU A 11 25.80 -24.74 12.18
N SER A 12 24.55 -24.32 12.02
CA SER A 12 23.40 -25.20 11.71
C SER A 12 22.12 -24.37 11.59
N PHE A 13 21.92 -23.72 10.45
CA PHE A 13 20.60 -23.20 10.10
C PHE A 13 19.72 -24.39 9.69
N THR A 14 19.07 -25.04 10.65
CA THR A 14 17.91 -25.87 10.35
C THR A 14 16.73 -24.94 10.08
N ALA A 15 15.94 -25.23 9.04
CA ALA A 15 14.91 -24.35 8.49
C ALA A 15 13.68 -24.13 9.40
N CYS A 16 13.73 -24.52 10.67
CA CYS A 16 12.57 -24.58 11.57
C CYS A 16 12.56 -23.55 12.71
N ASP A 17 13.63 -22.77 12.92
CA ASP A 17 13.73 -21.82 14.05
C ASP A 17 13.59 -20.34 13.66
N LEU A 18 12.68 -20.00 12.74
CA LEU A 18 12.39 -18.59 12.43
C LEU A 18 11.23 -18.10 13.31
N PRO A 19 11.44 -17.17 14.27
CA PRO A 19 10.34 -16.55 15.00
C PRO A 19 9.42 -15.83 14.01
N SER A 20 8.22 -16.38 13.84
CA SER A 20 7.21 -15.95 12.88
C SER A 20 6.50 -14.65 13.30
N ILE A 21 7.21 -13.59 13.70
CA ILE A 21 6.57 -12.27 13.84
C ILE A 21 7.57 -11.14 13.57
N TYR A 22 8.03 -11.00 12.33
CA TYR A 22 8.62 -9.72 11.90
C TYR A 22 7.49 -8.70 11.76
N TRP A 23 7.43 -7.71 12.66
CA TRP A 23 6.53 -6.56 12.51
C TRP A 23 6.83 -5.79 11.21
N VAL A 24 8.12 -5.74 10.82
CA VAL A 24 8.58 -5.29 9.50
C VAL A 24 9.64 -6.27 8.99
N ARG A 25 9.49 -6.72 7.73
CA ARG A 25 10.48 -7.62 7.12
C ARG A 25 11.82 -6.89 6.94
N PRO A 26 12.98 -7.56 7.11
CA PRO A 26 14.30 -6.94 6.98
C PRO A 26 14.52 -6.16 5.67
N MET A 27 13.95 -6.65 4.56
CA MET A 27 14.01 -5.97 3.26
C MET A 27 13.33 -4.59 3.21
N PHE A 28 12.46 -4.27 4.18
CA PHE A 28 11.76 -2.99 4.27
C PHE A 28 12.34 -2.05 5.33
N LEU A 29 13.42 -2.47 6.01
CA LEU A 29 14.18 -1.59 6.90
C LEU A 29 14.79 -0.43 6.12
N GLN A 30 15.04 0.68 6.82
CA GLN A 30 15.55 1.92 6.21
C GLN A 30 16.86 1.68 5.43
N GLU A 31 17.80 0.95 6.02
CA GLU A 31 19.09 0.63 5.38
C GLU A 31 18.90 -0.14 4.06
N ALA A 32 18.04 -1.17 4.07
CA ALA A 32 17.71 -1.93 2.87
C ALA A 32 17.00 -1.07 1.81
N ARG A 33 16.08 -0.20 2.23
CA ARG A 33 15.42 0.77 1.33
C ARG A 33 16.40 1.77 0.74
N ASN A 34 17.35 2.25 1.52
CA ASN A 34 18.36 3.20 1.05
C ASN A 34 19.32 2.54 0.06
N ARG A 35 19.69 1.28 0.32
CA ARG A 35 20.67 0.53 -0.48
C ARG A 35 20.08 -0.08 -1.75
N PHE A 36 18.84 -0.57 -1.70
CA PHE A 36 18.23 -1.34 -2.80
C PHE A 36 16.96 -0.68 -3.37
N GLY A 37 16.45 0.39 -2.73
CA GLY A 37 15.23 1.05 -3.16
C GLY A 37 15.40 1.74 -4.50
N ALA A 38 14.39 1.60 -5.36
CA ALA A 38 14.37 2.22 -6.68
C ALA A 38 14.49 3.75 -6.64
N GLY A 39 14.04 4.39 -5.55
CA GLY A 39 14.12 5.84 -5.38
C GLY A 39 15.55 6.38 -5.30
N ASN A 40 16.44 5.71 -4.57
CA ASN A 40 17.83 6.15 -4.42
C ASN A 40 18.74 5.59 -5.53
N ASN A 41 18.35 4.47 -6.15
CA ASN A 41 19.14 3.81 -7.18
C ASN A 41 18.59 4.13 -8.57
N LEU A 42 17.55 3.40 -9.01
CA LEU A 42 17.03 3.47 -10.38
C LEU A 42 16.65 4.90 -10.81
N VAL A 43 16.04 5.69 -9.94
CA VAL A 43 15.65 7.08 -10.26
C VAL A 43 16.88 7.97 -10.43
N ALA A 44 17.92 7.80 -9.61
CA ALA A 44 19.18 8.52 -9.75
C ALA A 44 19.89 8.11 -11.05
N GLU A 45 19.95 6.81 -11.34
CA GLU A 45 20.51 6.26 -12.59
C GLU A 45 19.79 6.82 -13.83
N MET A 46 18.45 6.82 -13.84
CA MET A 46 17.70 7.41 -14.96
C MET A 46 17.95 8.91 -15.10
N ARG A 47 18.08 9.63 -13.99
CA ARG A 47 18.35 11.08 -14.02
C ARG A 47 19.69 11.40 -14.70
N LEU A 48 20.71 10.59 -14.46
CA LEU A 48 22.07 10.80 -14.97
C LEU A 48 22.27 10.21 -16.37
N ASN A 49 21.79 8.99 -16.60
CA ASN A 49 22.15 8.20 -17.77
C ASN A 49 21.06 8.17 -18.86
N ASP A 50 19.79 8.41 -18.53
CA ASP A 50 18.68 8.27 -19.48
C ASP A 50 17.49 9.18 -19.14
N GLN A 51 17.60 10.46 -19.50
CA GLN A 51 16.55 11.45 -19.28
C GLN A 51 15.25 11.13 -20.04
N PHE A 52 15.33 10.42 -21.17
CA PHE A 52 14.13 10.01 -21.91
C PHE A 52 13.32 8.98 -21.13
N LYS A 53 13.99 7.99 -20.55
CA LYS A 53 13.38 7.03 -19.64
C LYS A 53 12.88 7.68 -18.37
N TYR A 54 13.61 8.65 -17.79
CA TYR A 54 13.12 9.46 -16.67
C TYR A 54 11.81 10.17 -17.02
N LYS A 55 11.76 10.86 -18.17
CA LYS A 55 10.57 11.56 -18.66
C LYS A 55 9.41 10.60 -18.92
N ASN A 56 9.67 9.39 -19.44
CA ASN A 56 8.62 8.37 -19.59
C ASN A 56 8.13 7.83 -18.24
N PHE A 57 9.02 7.74 -17.26
CA PHE A 57 8.73 7.24 -15.92
C PHE A 57 7.85 8.21 -15.11
N PHE A 58 8.15 9.52 -15.12
CA PHE A 58 7.45 10.55 -14.34
C PHE A 58 6.57 11.51 -15.16
N ARG A 59 6.55 11.39 -16.49
CA ARG A 59 5.90 12.33 -17.44
C ARG A 59 6.47 13.74 -17.49
N MET A 60 7.54 14.02 -16.76
CA MET A 60 8.22 15.30 -16.71
C MET A 60 9.73 15.12 -16.62
N GLY A 61 10.49 16.16 -16.97
CA GLY A 61 11.94 16.14 -16.82
C GLY A 61 12.37 16.27 -15.34
N PRO A 62 13.63 16.00 -15.02
CA PRO A 62 14.15 16.12 -13.65
C PRO A 62 13.99 17.53 -13.06
N GLN A 63 14.14 18.57 -13.89
CA GLN A 63 14.02 19.97 -13.44
C GLN A 63 12.58 20.31 -13.01
N ALA A 64 11.58 19.97 -13.82
CA ALA A 64 10.17 20.14 -13.47
C ALA A 64 9.78 19.32 -12.23
N PHE A 65 10.38 18.14 -12.05
CA PHE A 65 10.17 17.32 -10.86
C PHE A 65 10.72 18.01 -9.59
N GLU A 66 11.91 18.61 -9.66
CA GLU A 66 12.51 19.38 -8.57
C GLU A 66 11.68 20.63 -8.23
N GLU A 67 11.22 21.37 -9.24
CA GLU A 67 10.34 22.54 -9.04
C GLU A 67 9.05 22.14 -8.31
N LEU A 68 8.41 21.05 -8.74
CA LEU A 68 7.22 20.52 -8.07
C LEU A 68 7.54 20.03 -6.65
N LEU A 69 8.71 19.42 -6.45
CA LEU A 69 9.16 18.98 -5.13
C LEU A 69 9.39 20.17 -4.19
N CYS A 70 9.91 21.29 -4.66
CA CYS A 70 10.06 22.50 -3.85
C CYS A 70 8.71 23.04 -3.37
N LEU A 71 7.68 22.98 -4.21
CA LEU A 71 6.33 23.44 -3.86
C LEU A 71 5.61 22.48 -2.90
N VAL A 72 5.65 21.18 -3.21
CA VAL A 72 4.83 20.17 -2.51
C VAL A 72 5.57 19.54 -1.33
N GLY A 73 6.90 19.51 -1.38
CA GLY A 73 7.79 18.89 -0.40
C GLY A 73 7.48 19.26 1.06
N PRO A 74 7.31 20.55 1.40
CA PRO A 74 6.95 20.97 2.76
C PRO A 74 5.62 20.39 3.23
N VAL A 75 4.63 20.27 2.34
CA VAL A 75 3.28 19.78 2.64
C VAL A 75 3.26 18.26 2.81
N ILE A 76 4.03 17.54 1.99
CA ILE A 76 4.04 16.08 2.04
C ILE A 76 5.06 15.53 3.03
N LYS A 77 5.96 16.33 3.59
CA LYS A 77 6.92 15.85 4.60
C LYS A 77 6.15 15.32 5.81
N LYS A 78 6.43 14.06 6.18
CA LYS A 78 5.89 13.47 7.41
C LYS A 78 6.86 13.72 8.55
N LEU A 79 6.31 13.92 9.74
CA LEU A 79 7.08 13.93 10.99
C LEU A 79 7.52 12.50 11.31
N ASP A 80 8.67 12.39 11.98
CA ASP A 80 9.12 11.11 12.51
C ASP A 80 8.28 10.79 13.75
N VAL A 81 7.67 9.60 13.77
CA VAL A 81 6.77 9.17 14.85
C VAL A 81 7.25 7.84 15.42
N SER A 82 7.52 6.87 14.55
CA SER A 82 8.03 5.54 14.94
C SER A 82 9.01 4.94 13.94
N ARG A 83 9.10 5.52 12.74
CA ARG A 83 10.01 5.11 11.68
C ARG A 83 10.35 6.33 10.86
N GLU A 84 11.59 6.36 10.39
CA GLU A 84 12.03 7.40 9.47
C GLU A 84 11.06 7.48 8.27
N PRO A 85 10.44 8.65 8.05
CA PRO A 85 9.48 8.81 6.98
C PRO A 85 10.10 8.56 5.61
N ILE A 86 9.30 8.04 4.68
CA ILE A 86 9.71 7.97 3.27
C ILE A 86 9.97 9.40 2.79
N ASN A 87 11.16 9.62 2.21
CA ASN A 87 11.59 10.91 1.70
C ASN A 87 10.51 11.53 0.80
N PRO A 88 10.21 12.84 0.93
CA PRO A 88 9.20 13.52 0.13
C PRO A 88 9.40 13.35 -1.38
N ALA A 89 10.64 13.36 -1.88
CA ALA A 89 10.96 13.10 -3.28
C ALA A 89 10.52 11.69 -3.72
N THR A 90 10.82 10.67 -2.91
CA THR A 90 10.40 9.29 -3.20
C THR A 90 8.88 9.16 -3.17
N ARG A 91 8.21 9.84 -2.22
CA ARG A 91 6.73 9.85 -2.15
C ARG A 91 6.11 10.48 -3.39
N LEU A 92 6.59 11.66 -3.77
CA LEU A 92 6.17 12.34 -4.99
C LEU A 92 6.42 11.45 -6.22
N GLY A 93 7.59 10.81 -6.28
CA GLY A 93 7.94 9.89 -7.36
C GLY A 93 7.00 8.69 -7.45
N ILE A 94 6.60 8.08 -6.34
CA ILE A 94 5.62 6.98 -6.34
C ILE A 94 4.28 7.46 -6.89
N THR A 95 3.82 8.64 -6.46
CA THR A 95 2.55 9.22 -6.92
C THR A 95 2.56 9.54 -8.41
N LEU A 96 3.66 10.08 -8.94
CA LEU A 96 3.78 10.47 -10.34
C LEU A 96 4.19 9.33 -11.28
N ARG A 97 4.56 8.17 -10.73
CA ARG A 97 5.02 7.03 -11.53
C ARG A 97 3.92 6.62 -12.52
N LYS A 98 4.21 6.80 -13.80
CA LYS A 98 3.30 6.41 -14.87
C LYS A 98 3.10 4.90 -14.87
N HIS A 99 1.85 4.45 -14.78
CA HIS A 99 1.50 3.08 -15.10
C HIS A 99 1.56 2.87 -16.62
N LYS A 100 2.26 1.82 -17.08
CA LYS A 100 2.48 1.60 -18.52
C LYS A 100 1.17 1.45 -19.32
N ASN A 101 0.13 0.91 -18.68
CA ASN A 101 -1.08 0.46 -19.40
C ASN A 101 -2.33 1.32 -19.10
N GLY A 102 -2.23 2.37 -18.28
CA GLY A 102 -3.35 3.25 -17.93
C GLY A 102 -4.52 2.60 -17.19
N SER A 103 -4.59 1.27 -17.15
CA SER A 103 -5.60 0.49 -16.47
C SER A 103 -4.95 -0.50 -15.51
N TYR A 104 -5.45 -0.51 -14.27
CA TYR A 104 -5.12 -1.51 -13.27
C TYR A 104 -5.89 -2.83 -13.50
N ILE A 105 -6.96 -2.78 -14.30
CA ILE A 105 -7.90 -3.87 -14.53
C ILE A 105 -7.95 -4.13 -16.03
N SER A 106 -7.56 -5.32 -16.48
CA SER A 106 -7.80 -5.70 -17.87
C SER A 106 -9.31 -5.65 -18.13
N PRO A 107 -9.80 -5.13 -19.26
CA PRO A 107 -11.23 -5.08 -19.57
C PRO A 107 -11.93 -6.44 -19.47
N ARG A 108 -11.18 -7.53 -19.59
CA ARG A 108 -11.69 -8.90 -19.44
C ARG A 108 -11.55 -9.46 -18.02
N LEU A 109 -10.93 -8.75 -17.08
CA LEU A 109 -10.64 -9.27 -15.74
C LEU A 109 -11.91 -9.48 -14.93
N ILE A 110 -12.85 -8.54 -14.99
CA ILE A 110 -14.11 -8.55 -14.24
C ILE A 110 -15.28 -8.97 -15.14
N ASP A 111 -16.39 -9.35 -14.52
CA ASP A 111 -17.63 -9.62 -15.24
C ASP A 111 -18.09 -8.32 -15.94
N SER A 112 -18.51 -8.44 -17.19
CA SER A 112 -18.93 -7.32 -18.03
C SER A 112 -20.24 -7.65 -18.73
N GLU A 113 -20.99 -6.63 -19.14
CA GLU A 113 -22.24 -6.84 -19.87
C GLU A 113 -22.17 -6.13 -21.22
N ILE A 114 -22.53 -6.85 -22.28
CA ILE A 114 -22.66 -6.27 -23.62
C ILE A 114 -24.03 -6.66 -24.16
N GLY A 115 -24.92 -5.67 -24.29
CA GLY A 115 -26.24 -5.86 -24.87
C GLY A 115 -27.14 -6.86 -24.12
N GLY A 116 -27.16 -6.82 -22.78
CA GLY A 116 -27.95 -7.75 -21.97
C GLY A 116 -27.29 -9.10 -21.69
N VAL A 117 -26.14 -9.38 -22.32
CA VAL A 117 -25.42 -10.64 -22.15
C VAL A 117 -24.29 -10.45 -21.12
N SER A 118 -24.37 -11.18 -20.02
CA SER A 118 -23.31 -11.21 -19.01
C SER A 118 -22.13 -12.06 -19.49
N ILE A 119 -20.97 -11.41 -19.65
CA ILE A 119 -19.68 -12.00 -20.01
C ILE A 119 -18.87 -12.18 -18.72
N PRO A 120 -18.54 -13.42 -18.32
CA PRO A 120 -17.77 -13.68 -17.12
C PRO A 120 -16.31 -13.21 -17.28
N GLY A 121 -15.78 -12.62 -16.21
CA GLY A 121 -14.41 -12.14 -16.15
C GLY A 121 -13.37 -13.27 -16.04
N THR A 122 -12.17 -13.01 -16.53
CA THR A 122 -11.05 -13.96 -16.56
C THR A 122 -10.50 -14.28 -15.17
N TRP A 123 -10.85 -13.52 -14.13
CA TRP A 123 -10.50 -13.82 -12.75
C TRP A 123 -10.91 -15.24 -12.32
N ARG A 124 -11.94 -15.81 -12.96
CA ARG A 124 -12.45 -17.18 -12.72
C ARG A 124 -11.55 -18.29 -13.27
N ASN A 125 -10.66 -17.98 -14.24
CA ASN A 125 -9.80 -18.96 -14.91
C ASN A 125 -8.48 -19.22 -14.19
N TYR A 126 -8.21 -18.51 -13.08
CA TYR A 126 -6.98 -18.65 -12.30
C TYR A 126 -7.28 -19.36 -10.97
N PRO A 127 -7.19 -20.71 -10.92
CA PRO A 127 -7.61 -21.50 -9.76
C PRO A 127 -6.75 -21.30 -8.48
N THR A 128 -5.75 -20.43 -8.48
CA THR A 128 -4.73 -20.36 -7.41
C THR A 128 -4.81 -19.15 -6.47
N GLN A 129 -5.76 -18.20 -6.64
CA GLN A 129 -5.76 -16.99 -5.79
C GLN A 129 -6.89 -16.90 -4.75
N PHE A 130 -8.00 -17.59 -4.94
CA PHE A 130 -9.09 -17.58 -3.96
C PHE A 130 -9.17 -18.93 -3.27
N ARG A 131 -8.48 -19.06 -2.13
CA ARG A 131 -8.74 -20.16 -1.22
C ARG A 131 -10.14 -19.95 -0.63
N PRO A 132 -10.95 -21.01 -0.45
CA PRO A 132 -12.17 -20.92 0.34
C PRO A 132 -11.83 -20.25 1.66
N ILE A 133 -12.58 -19.21 2.03
CA ILE A 133 -12.47 -18.59 3.34
C ILE A 133 -12.75 -19.70 4.34
N ARG A 134 -11.71 -20.20 5.02
CA ARG A 134 -11.88 -21.13 6.14
C ARG A 134 -12.74 -20.41 7.18
N ARG A 135 -13.53 -21.14 7.97
CA ARG A 135 -14.22 -20.56 9.13
C ARG A 135 -13.18 -19.88 10.04
N THR A 136 -12.97 -18.59 9.85
CA THR A 136 -12.26 -17.72 10.79
C THR A 136 -13.20 -17.57 11.98
N GLY A 137 -12.66 -17.68 13.20
CA GLY A 137 -13.46 -17.45 14.40
C GLY A 137 -14.25 -16.15 14.27
N ALA A 138 -15.45 -16.10 14.83
CA ALA A 138 -16.24 -14.89 14.81
C ALA A 138 -15.41 -13.78 15.46
N ASN A 139 -14.97 -12.81 14.66
CA ASN A 139 -14.39 -11.55 15.14
C ASN A 139 -15.51 -10.72 15.76
N THR A 140 -16.14 -11.28 16.78
CA THR A 140 -17.24 -10.67 17.51
C THR A 140 -16.61 -9.53 18.28
N TYR A 141 -17.06 -8.32 17.97
CA TYR A 141 -16.69 -7.13 18.71
C TYR A 141 -17.08 -7.31 20.20
N THR A 142 -16.39 -6.64 21.10
CA THR A 142 -16.71 -6.69 22.55
C THR A 142 -18.14 -6.19 22.80
N ARG A 143 -18.79 -6.60 23.89
CA ARG A 143 -20.16 -6.14 24.21
C ARG A 143 -20.27 -4.60 24.21
N ASN A 144 -19.30 -3.91 24.80
CA ASN A 144 -19.24 -2.45 24.79
C ASN A 144 -19.22 -1.86 23.36
N THR A 145 -18.43 -2.44 22.44
CA THR A 145 -18.38 -1.94 21.05
C THR A 145 -19.65 -2.25 20.28
N ARG A 146 -20.39 -3.31 20.65
CA ARG A 146 -21.76 -3.56 20.16
C ARG A 146 -22.70 -2.45 20.59
N GLU A 147 -22.72 -2.16 21.88
CA GLU A 147 -23.66 -1.23 22.50
C GLU A 147 -23.48 0.16 21.89
N VAL A 148 -22.24 0.63 21.76
CA VAL A 148 -21.92 1.87 21.07
C VAL A 148 -22.42 1.86 19.63
N ARG A 149 -22.17 0.77 18.88
CA ARG A 149 -22.64 0.67 17.48
C ARG A 149 -24.17 0.71 17.39
N ASP A 150 -24.87 0.01 18.28
CA ASP A 150 -26.33 -0.05 18.31
C ASP A 150 -26.93 1.30 18.73
N GLU A 151 -26.27 2.02 19.65
CA GLU A 151 -26.62 3.39 20.07
C GLU A 151 -26.53 4.38 18.90
N TYR A 152 -25.40 4.40 18.19
CA TYR A 152 -25.25 5.25 17.00
C TYR A 152 -26.26 4.89 15.91
N CYS A 153 -26.50 3.59 15.69
CA CYS A 153 -27.49 3.14 14.72
C CYS A 153 -28.89 3.68 15.06
N ARG A 154 -29.28 3.64 16.35
CA ARG A 154 -30.55 4.21 16.80
C ARG A 154 -30.60 5.71 16.55
N TYR A 155 -29.58 6.44 16.98
CA TYR A 155 -29.50 7.89 16.80
C TYR A 155 -29.66 8.30 15.33
N PHE A 156 -28.89 7.72 14.40
CA PHE A 156 -28.95 8.09 12.98
C PHE A 156 -30.23 7.66 12.25
N ASN A 157 -30.98 6.70 12.79
CA ASN A 157 -32.28 6.31 12.25
C ASN A 157 -33.46 7.01 12.92
N GLU A 158 -33.23 7.69 14.05
CA GLU A 158 -34.25 8.40 14.84
C GLU A 158 -33.91 9.90 14.93
N GLU A 159 -33.46 10.41 16.08
CA GLU A 159 -33.18 11.84 16.32
C GLU A 159 -32.26 12.50 15.29
N GLY A 160 -31.26 11.77 14.83
CA GLY A 160 -30.27 12.22 13.86
C GLY A 160 -30.65 11.95 12.40
N THR A 161 -31.88 11.50 12.12
CA THR A 161 -32.32 11.22 10.75
C THR A 161 -32.43 12.51 9.94
N VAL A 162 -32.00 12.45 8.67
CA VAL A 162 -32.03 13.61 7.77
C VAL A 162 -33.12 13.41 6.73
N LEU A 163 -33.78 14.51 6.32
CA LEU A 163 -34.93 14.48 5.40
C LEU A 163 -34.68 13.68 4.12
N TRP A 164 -33.49 13.78 3.53
CA TRP A 164 -33.16 13.10 2.27
C TRP A 164 -32.82 11.61 2.43
N GLN A 165 -32.68 11.10 3.66
CA GLN A 165 -32.21 9.75 3.96
C GLN A 165 -33.15 8.65 3.41
N TRP A 166 -34.43 8.97 3.19
CA TRP A 166 -35.46 8.05 2.71
C TRP A 166 -35.88 8.28 1.25
N ASP A 167 -35.28 9.25 0.56
CA ASP A 167 -35.74 9.66 -0.78
C ASP A 167 -35.41 8.62 -1.88
N HIS A 168 -34.55 7.65 -1.60
CA HIS A 168 -34.00 6.70 -2.58
C HIS A 168 -34.13 5.23 -2.16
N ILE A 169 -35.00 4.95 -1.18
CA ILE A 169 -35.31 3.59 -0.71
C ILE A 169 -36.57 3.08 -1.40
#